data_AF-R4LSH2-F1
#
_entry.id   AF-R4LSH2-F1
#
_cell.length_a   1.000
_cell.length_b   1.000
_cell.length_c   1.000
_cell.angle_alpha   90.00
_cell.angle_beta   90.00
_cell.angle_gamma   90.00
#
_symmetry.space_group_name_H-M   'P 1'
#
loop_
_entity.id
_entity.type
_entity.pdbx_description
1 polymer ?
#
loop_
_entity_poly.entity_id
_entity_poly.type
_entity_poly.pdbx_seq_one_letter_code
_entity_poly.pdbx_strand_id
1 'polypeptide(L)'
;MPPQEDVQTSALEDLDAAAIDYAARVTGVAADERAVLREEMVRLCLPFAGRMARRYRGRGENIEDLEQVARLGLVKAIDRYDPERGSFTAYAVITISGEIKRHFRDRTWGVHVPRRIQDLSLEVGHATMLLTTKLFREPTVAELAAHLRIDESAVREAVESSAGYAPSSLNAPVGGDGAAEFGDLLGGEDSALELIDDRVTVAGLLLRLPERERRMLAMRFYGNRTQAEIATDLGISQMHVSRLLSRSLAWLREAMLNDTLPRWEGAGGNSDVNGMRITVDTAGAVVTVRVRGEVDRDTAGRLRTALRHALTSMDGGRLVVDLAGVPLVDAAGVSVLVDVSAAASAAGAELALTGPQPYVARILAVSGLQEALEKNAQ
;
A
#
# COMPACT_ATOMS: atom_id res chain seq x y z
N MET A 1 59.03 12.71 35.01
CA MET A 1 58.44 12.64 33.66
C MET A 1 58.46 14.07 33.14
N PRO A 2 59.25 14.42 32.11
CA PRO A 2 59.28 15.79 31.62
C PRO A 2 57.89 16.14 31.08
N PRO A 3 57.48 17.42 31.14
CA PRO A 3 56.14 17.81 30.70
C PRO A 3 56.01 17.61 29.19
N GLN A 4 54.95 16.92 28.76
CA GLN A 4 54.67 16.67 27.34
C GLN A 4 54.46 17.96 26.52
N GLU A 5 54.24 19.10 27.19
CA GLU A 5 54.07 20.42 26.56
C GLU A 5 55.38 20.96 25.96
N ASP A 6 56.54 20.80 26.61
CA ASP A 6 57.83 21.34 26.12
C ASP A 6 58.28 20.65 24.82
N VAL A 7 58.01 19.36 24.68
CA VAL A 7 58.37 18.57 23.48
C VAL A 7 57.45 18.90 22.30
N GLN A 8 56.18 19.23 22.56
CA GLN A 8 55.22 19.57 21.51
C GLN A 8 55.45 20.96 20.93
N THR A 9 55.83 21.93 21.77
CA THR A 9 56.15 23.29 21.33
C THR A 9 57.40 23.29 20.45
N SER A 10 58.47 22.61 20.88
CA SER A 10 59.69 22.47 20.08
C SER A 10 59.45 21.80 18.71
N ALA A 11 58.66 20.72 18.67
CA ALA A 11 58.37 20.03 17.40
C ALA A 11 57.45 20.84 16.44
N LEU A 12 56.67 21.79 16.96
CA LEU A 12 55.88 22.71 16.15
C LEU A 12 56.72 23.89 15.66
N GLU A 13 57.62 24.41 16.50
CA GLU A 13 58.59 25.45 16.13
C GLU A 13 59.52 24.97 14.99
N ASP A 14 59.94 23.69 15.03
CA ASP A 14 60.73 23.08 13.96
C ASP A 14 60.00 23.05 12.60
N LEU A 15 58.67 22.86 12.62
CA LEU A 15 57.85 22.84 11.39
C LEU A 15 57.67 24.23 10.80
N ASP A 16 57.53 25.26 11.63
CA ASP A 16 57.44 26.65 11.17
C ASP A 16 58.75 27.11 10.54
N ALA A 17 59.89 26.77 11.14
CA ALA A 17 61.21 27.05 10.57
C ALA A 17 61.40 26.35 9.21
N ALA A 18 61.03 25.07 9.13
CA ALA A 18 61.09 24.31 7.87
C ALA A 18 60.18 24.89 6.79
N ALA A 19 58.99 25.38 7.15
CA ALA A 19 58.07 26.01 6.20
C ALA A 19 58.59 27.34 5.65
N ILE A 20 59.27 28.12 6.48
CA ILE A 20 59.92 29.37 6.06
C ILE A 20 61.09 29.07 5.10
N ASP A 21 61.93 28.08 5.43
CA ASP A 21 63.01 27.63 4.53
C ASP A 21 62.46 27.14 3.18
N TYR A 22 61.40 26.32 3.22
CA TYR A 22 60.70 25.88 2.02
C TYR A 22 60.20 27.04 1.16
N ALA A 23 59.53 28.03 1.77
CA ALA A 23 58.99 29.19 1.05
C ALA A 23 60.10 30.05 0.41
N ALA A 24 61.25 30.19 1.09
CA ALA A 24 62.42 30.87 0.53
C ALA A 24 62.99 30.11 -0.68
N ARG A 25 63.15 28.78 -0.57
CA ARG A 25 63.76 27.93 -1.60
C ARG A 25 62.87 27.69 -2.81
N VAL A 26 61.55 27.71 -2.65
CA VAL A 26 60.61 27.44 -3.75
C VAL A 26 60.44 28.64 -4.70
N THR A 27 60.94 29.82 -4.32
CA THR A 27 60.81 31.05 -5.10
C THR A 27 61.88 31.09 -6.21
N GLY A 28 61.44 31.11 -7.47
CA GLY A 28 62.34 31.23 -8.63
C GLY A 28 62.97 29.92 -9.16
N VAL A 29 62.65 28.78 -8.56
CA VAL A 29 63.13 27.46 -9.04
C VAL A 29 62.24 26.86 -10.13
N ALA A 30 62.81 25.96 -10.93
CA ALA A 30 62.11 25.22 -11.98
C ALA A 30 61.00 24.31 -11.41
N ALA A 31 60.05 23.92 -12.27
CA ALA A 31 58.87 23.15 -11.85
C ALA A 31 59.22 21.79 -11.23
N ASP A 32 60.22 21.09 -11.77
CA ASP A 32 60.65 19.78 -11.27
C ASP A 32 61.31 19.90 -9.89
N GLU A 33 62.14 20.91 -9.69
CA GLU A 33 62.79 21.18 -8.41
C GLU A 33 61.78 21.63 -7.34
N ARG A 34 60.79 22.45 -7.73
CA ARG A 34 59.65 22.80 -6.88
C ARG A 34 58.88 21.56 -6.42
N ALA A 35 58.68 20.57 -7.30
CA ALA A 35 57.98 19.33 -6.95
C ALA A 35 58.76 18.52 -5.90
N VAL A 36 60.09 18.42 -6.03
CA VAL A 36 60.96 17.74 -5.05
C VAL A 36 60.91 18.42 -3.70
N LEU A 37 61.12 19.75 -3.64
CA LEU A 37 61.06 20.53 -2.40
C LEU A 37 59.69 20.41 -1.70
N ARG A 38 58.63 20.42 -2.49
CA ARG A 38 57.26 20.24 -1.99
C ARG A 38 57.09 18.85 -1.38
N GLU A 39 57.59 17.81 -2.04
CA GLU A 39 57.47 16.44 -1.54
C GLU A 39 58.26 16.26 -0.23
N GLU A 40 59.45 16.83 -0.11
CA GLU A 40 60.22 16.86 1.13
C GLU A 40 59.44 17.53 2.27
N MET A 41 58.86 18.70 2.01
CA MET A 41 58.05 19.42 2.99
C MET A 41 56.81 18.62 3.41
N VAL A 42 56.13 18.00 2.44
CA VAL A 42 54.98 17.12 2.73
C VAL A 42 55.41 15.96 3.62
N ARG A 43 56.48 15.23 3.28
CA ARG A 43 56.98 14.08 4.05
C ARG A 43 57.32 14.46 5.49
N LEU A 44 58.00 15.59 5.68
CA LEU A 44 58.33 16.12 7.01
C LEU A 44 57.06 16.36 7.86
N CYS A 45 56.01 16.87 7.24
CA CYS A 45 54.77 17.23 7.93
C CYS A 45 53.74 16.08 8.07
N LEU A 46 53.96 14.90 7.46
CA LEU A 46 53.02 13.78 7.53
C LEU A 46 52.63 13.36 8.97
N PRO A 47 53.58 13.23 9.92
CA PRO A 47 53.23 12.88 11.30
C PRO A 47 52.32 13.92 11.98
N PHE A 48 52.47 15.19 11.62
CA PHE A 48 51.62 16.27 12.12
C PHE A 48 50.17 16.13 11.62
N ALA A 49 49.96 15.85 10.33
CA ALA A 49 48.63 15.57 9.79
C ALA A 49 47.98 14.34 10.47
N GLY A 50 48.75 13.27 10.70
CA GLY A 50 48.27 12.08 11.41
C GLY A 50 47.81 12.40 12.85
N ARG A 51 48.57 13.22 13.59
CA ARG A 51 48.15 13.68 14.93
C ARG A 51 46.84 14.48 14.89
N MET A 52 46.65 15.31 13.86
CA MET A 52 45.41 16.07 13.68
C MET A 52 44.21 15.14 13.40
N ALA A 53 44.38 14.12 12.55
CA ALA A 53 43.34 13.12 12.26
C ALA A 53 42.92 12.33 13.51
N ARG A 54 43.87 11.95 14.38
CA ARG A 54 43.58 11.19 15.61
C ARG A 54 42.62 11.90 16.56
N ARG A 55 42.54 13.24 16.52
CA ARG A 55 41.55 14.03 17.28
C ARG A 55 40.11 13.79 16.81
N TYR A 56 39.91 13.09 15.70
CA TYR A 56 38.60 12.76 15.14
C TYR A 56 38.28 11.26 15.17
N ARG A 57 39.09 10.46 15.85
CA ARG A 57 38.84 9.02 16.02
C ARG A 57 37.52 8.76 16.77
N GLY A 58 36.85 7.66 16.41
CA GLY A 58 35.62 7.23 17.09
C GLY A 58 34.35 7.94 16.63
N ARG A 59 34.42 8.70 15.53
CA ARG A 59 33.29 9.40 14.92
C ARG A 59 32.76 8.68 13.68
N GLY A 60 32.61 7.36 13.71
CA GLY A 60 31.99 6.58 12.63
C GLY A 60 32.77 6.43 11.31
N GLU A 61 33.91 7.11 11.14
CA GLU A 61 34.82 6.91 10.01
C GLU A 61 36.08 6.15 10.41
N ASN A 62 36.66 5.41 9.46
CA ASN A 62 37.92 4.71 9.68
C ASN A 62 39.05 5.74 9.87
N ILE A 63 39.92 5.49 10.84
CA ILE A 63 41.05 6.38 11.12
C ILE A 63 41.99 6.52 9.92
N GLU A 64 42.13 5.47 9.11
CA GLU A 64 42.96 5.51 7.90
C GLU A 64 42.42 6.51 6.87
N ASP A 65 41.10 6.56 6.69
CA ASP A 65 40.44 7.52 5.80
C ASP A 65 40.58 8.95 6.33
N LEU A 66 40.41 9.14 7.63
CA LEU A 66 40.65 10.45 8.27
C LEU A 66 42.10 10.90 8.13
N GLU A 67 43.07 9.99 8.24
CA GLU A 67 44.47 10.30 8.00
C GLU A 67 44.70 10.72 6.54
N GLN A 68 44.06 10.08 5.55
CA GLN A 68 44.17 10.50 4.15
C GLN A 68 43.57 11.88 3.90
N VAL A 69 42.40 12.17 4.47
CA VAL A 69 41.77 13.50 4.37
C VAL A 69 42.67 14.56 5.03
N ALA A 70 43.26 14.26 6.17
CA ALA A 70 44.19 15.17 6.84
C ALA A 70 45.44 15.43 6.00
N ARG A 71 46.00 14.40 5.35
CA ARG A 71 47.13 14.53 4.43
C ARG A 71 46.78 15.39 3.21
N LEU A 72 45.57 15.24 2.65
CA LEU A 72 45.08 16.11 1.58
C LEU A 72 45.00 17.57 2.05
N GLY A 73 44.50 17.82 3.26
CA GLY A 73 44.46 19.16 3.86
C GLY A 73 45.85 19.75 4.11
N LEU A 74 46.81 18.92 4.53
CA LEU A 74 48.20 19.33 4.69
C LEU A 74 48.81 19.77 3.36
N VAL A 75 48.61 18.99 2.31
CA VAL A 75 49.10 19.30 0.96
C VAL A 75 48.55 20.66 0.50
N LYS A 76 47.25 20.89 0.68
CA LYS A 76 46.61 22.18 0.37
C LYS A 76 47.17 23.34 1.21
N ALA A 77 47.53 23.08 2.47
CA ALA A 77 48.12 24.08 3.35
C ALA A 77 49.52 24.47 2.88
N ILE A 78 50.36 23.49 2.50
CA ILE A 78 51.71 23.72 1.95
C ILE A 78 51.63 24.53 0.65
N ASP A 79 50.72 24.16 -0.26
CA ASP A 79 50.57 24.81 -1.56
C ASP A 79 50.16 26.28 -1.48
N ARG A 80 49.53 26.70 -0.38
CA ARG A 80 48.95 28.05 -0.20
C ARG A 80 49.57 28.82 0.97
N TYR A 81 50.63 28.27 1.57
CA TYR A 81 51.28 28.93 2.68
C TYR A 81 52.00 30.19 2.21
N ASP A 82 51.85 31.25 3.00
CA ASP A 82 52.46 32.56 2.79
C ASP A 82 53.15 32.97 4.09
N PRO A 83 54.50 32.99 4.13
CA PRO A 83 55.26 33.27 5.36
C PRO A 83 55.07 34.70 5.87
N GLU A 84 54.60 35.65 5.04
CA GLU A 84 54.32 37.02 5.47
C GLU A 84 53.05 37.11 6.32
N ARG A 85 52.19 36.09 6.27
CA ARG A 85 50.88 36.07 6.96
C ARG A 85 50.91 35.42 8.34
N GLY A 86 52.04 34.82 8.74
CA GLY A 86 52.24 34.21 10.06
C GLY A 86 52.65 32.74 10.00
N SER A 87 52.47 32.04 11.12
CA SER A 87 52.91 30.65 11.33
C SER A 87 52.22 29.64 10.39
N PHE A 88 53.03 28.73 9.84
CA PHE A 88 52.56 27.61 9.01
C PHE A 88 51.72 26.65 9.83
N THR A 89 52.15 26.29 11.04
CA THR A 89 51.44 25.34 11.90
C THR A 89 50.04 25.87 12.23
N ALA A 90 49.90 27.15 12.56
CA ALA A 90 48.60 27.78 12.80
C ALA A 90 47.67 27.70 11.57
N TYR A 91 48.20 28.02 10.38
CA TYR A 91 47.46 27.94 9.12
C TYR A 91 47.06 26.50 8.75
N ALA A 92 47.99 25.56 8.91
CA ALA A 92 47.80 24.15 8.62
C ALA A 92 46.76 23.52 9.55
N VAL A 93 46.75 23.86 10.84
CA VAL A 93 45.71 23.39 11.79
C VAL A 93 44.32 23.74 11.30
N ILE A 94 44.09 24.99 10.88
CA ILE A 94 42.79 25.45 10.38
C ILE A 94 42.42 24.73 9.08
N THR A 95 43.36 24.62 8.15
CA THR A 95 43.13 24.01 6.82
C THR A 95 42.83 22.52 6.94
N ILE A 96 43.65 21.77 7.68
CA ILE A 96 43.48 20.33 7.90
C ILE A 96 42.16 20.04 8.62
N SER A 97 41.87 20.77 9.70
CA SER A 97 40.61 20.60 10.44
C SER A 97 39.40 20.90 9.56
N GLY A 98 39.48 21.92 8.69
CA GLY A 98 38.43 22.26 7.74
C GLY A 98 38.16 21.16 6.71
N GLU A 99 39.20 20.51 6.19
CA GLU A 99 39.05 19.38 5.25
C GLU A 99 38.45 18.15 5.92
N ILE A 100 38.86 17.84 7.16
CA ILE A 100 38.27 16.74 7.94
C ILE A 100 36.78 17.01 8.21
N LYS A 101 36.43 18.22 8.68
CA LYS A 101 35.02 18.60 8.90
C LYS A 101 34.20 18.54 7.61
N ARG A 102 34.76 18.98 6.48
CA ARG A 102 34.13 18.89 5.17
C ARG A 102 33.87 17.43 4.78
N HIS A 103 34.81 16.54 5.01
CA HIS A 103 34.63 15.11 4.72
C HIS A 103 33.47 14.51 5.50
N PHE A 104 33.40 14.76 6.81
CA PHE A 104 32.29 14.29 7.65
C PHE A 104 30.94 14.82 7.18
N ARG A 105 30.89 16.08 6.74
CA ARG A 105 29.67 16.71 6.26
C ARG A 105 29.20 16.12 4.93
N ASP A 106 30.14 15.91 4.00
CA ASP A 106 29.79 15.61 2.61
C ASP A 106 29.71 14.09 2.31
N ARG A 107 30.30 13.22 3.15
CA ARG A 107 30.43 11.78 2.85
C ARG A 107 29.91 10.79 3.88
N THR A 108 29.70 11.21 5.13
CA THR A 108 29.40 10.25 6.21
C THR A 108 27.90 10.10 6.52
N TRP A 109 27.06 11.04 6.08
CA TRP A 109 25.64 11.03 6.42
C TRP A 109 24.85 10.03 5.56
N GLY A 110 24.25 9.03 6.21
CA GLY A 110 23.38 8.04 5.56
C GLY A 110 22.00 8.56 5.16
N VAL A 111 21.60 9.74 5.68
CA VAL A 111 20.33 10.41 5.37
C VAL A 111 20.53 11.90 5.12
N HIS A 112 19.65 12.53 4.35
CA HIS A 112 19.73 13.95 4.05
C HIS A 112 19.34 14.78 5.28
N VAL A 113 20.31 15.46 5.89
CA VAL A 113 20.13 16.35 7.04
C VAL A 113 20.51 17.78 6.67
N PRO A 114 19.77 18.82 7.11
CA PRO A 114 20.11 20.21 6.82
C PRO A 114 21.51 20.60 7.28
N ARG A 115 22.21 21.42 6.48
CA ARG A 115 23.62 21.79 6.69
C ARG A 115 23.91 22.39 8.07
N ARG A 116 23.03 23.26 8.56
CA ARG A 116 23.12 23.88 9.90
C ARG A 116 23.23 22.82 11.00
N ILE A 117 22.45 21.74 10.88
CA ILE A 117 22.41 20.66 11.86
C ILE A 117 23.67 19.81 11.78
N GLN A 118 24.16 19.52 10.57
CA GLN A 118 25.40 18.75 10.40
C GLN A 118 26.60 19.45 11.06
N ASP A 119 26.73 20.76 10.82
CA ASP A 119 27.80 21.57 11.41
C ASP A 119 27.66 21.60 12.95
N LEU A 120 26.43 21.76 13.47
CA LEU A 120 26.15 21.76 14.90
C LEU A 120 26.42 20.41 15.57
N SER A 121 26.05 19.28 14.95
CA SER A 121 26.33 17.94 15.48
C SER A 121 27.85 17.68 15.58
N LEU A 122 28.64 18.20 14.63
CA LEU A 122 30.10 18.12 14.70
C LEU A 122 30.68 18.97 15.84
N GLU A 123 30.15 20.18 16.05
CA GLU A 123 30.56 21.06 17.15
C GLU A 123 30.21 20.48 18.51
N VAL A 124 28.99 19.95 18.68
CA VAL A 124 28.56 19.24 19.88
C VAL A 124 29.47 18.04 20.16
N GLY A 125 29.74 17.19 19.15
CA GLY A 125 30.65 16.06 19.31
C GLY A 125 32.09 16.45 19.67
N HIS A 126 32.56 17.64 19.27
CA HIS A 126 33.86 18.16 19.69
C HIS A 126 33.85 18.70 21.12
N ALA A 127 32.82 19.48 21.48
CA ALA A 127 32.62 19.98 22.83
C ALA A 127 32.47 18.83 23.85
N THR A 128 31.76 17.76 23.49
CA THR A 128 31.61 16.58 24.34
C THR A 128 32.98 15.99 24.71
N MET A 129 33.88 15.73 23.76
CA MET A 129 35.19 15.17 24.09
C MET A 129 36.04 16.10 24.96
N LEU A 130 36.06 17.40 24.65
CA LEU A 130 36.81 18.39 25.41
C LEU A 130 36.31 18.46 26.86
N LEU A 131 35.00 18.54 27.04
CA LEU A 131 34.39 18.61 28.37
C LEU A 131 34.52 17.28 29.11
N THR A 132 34.40 16.13 28.45
CA THR A 132 34.65 14.83 29.09
C THR A 132 36.06 14.74 29.65
N THR A 133 37.04 15.24 28.90
CA THR A 133 38.44 15.29 29.35
C THR A 133 38.62 16.22 30.57
N LYS A 134 37.90 17.34 30.60
CA LYS A 134 37.99 18.34 31.68
C LYS A 134 37.20 17.96 32.93
N LEU A 135 36.05 17.34 32.76
CA LEU A 135 35.09 17.01 33.82
C LEU A 135 35.30 15.60 34.40
N PHE A 136 36.06 14.74 33.72
CA PHE A 136 36.22 13.32 34.04
C PHE A 136 34.90 12.54 34.10
N ARG A 137 33.89 13.03 33.38
CA ARG A 137 32.57 12.42 33.18
C ARG A 137 31.95 12.97 31.91
N GLU A 138 30.89 12.34 31.42
CA GLU A 138 30.12 12.90 30.31
C GLU A 138 29.47 14.25 30.72
N PRO A 139 29.53 15.27 29.85
CA PRO A 139 28.87 16.54 30.07
C PRO A 139 27.36 16.44 29.87
N THR A 140 26.62 17.25 30.62
CA THR A 140 25.17 17.40 30.46
C THR A 140 24.82 18.31 29.28
N VAL A 141 23.57 18.25 28.81
CA VAL A 141 23.05 19.14 27.75
C VAL A 141 23.24 20.61 28.11
N ALA A 142 22.98 20.99 29.37
CA ALA A 142 23.15 22.35 29.86
C ALA A 142 24.62 22.81 29.83
N GLU A 143 25.57 21.93 30.18
CA GLU A 143 27.00 22.24 30.13
C GLU A 143 27.51 22.41 28.69
N LEU A 144 27.01 21.57 27.76
CA LEU A 144 27.30 21.70 26.33
C LEU A 144 26.74 23.00 25.76
N ALA A 145 25.48 23.32 26.08
CA ALA A 145 24.82 24.56 25.67
C ALA A 145 25.59 25.80 26.16
N ALA A 146 25.99 25.81 27.43
CA ALA A 146 26.78 26.89 28.01
C ALA A 146 28.17 27.03 27.36
N HIS A 147 28.84 25.91 27.06
CA HIS A 147 30.15 25.92 26.42
C HIS A 147 30.09 26.45 24.98
N LEU A 148 29.08 26.02 24.22
CA LEU A 148 28.87 26.39 22.82
C LEU A 148 28.13 27.72 22.64
N ARG A 149 27.54 28.27 23.71
CA ARG A 149 26.72 29.49 23.72
C ARG A 149 25.50 29.38 22.81
N ILE A 150 24.81 28.24 22.89
CA ILE A 150 23.58 27.94 22.15
C ILE A 150 22.49 27.45 23.11
N ASP A 151 21.25 27.43 22.66
CA ASP A 151 20.15 26.90 23.46
C ASP A 151 20.23 25.37 23.64
N GLU A 152 19.76 24.87 24.78
CA GLU A 152 19.70 23.43 25.04
C GLU A 152 18.85 22.67 24.01
N SER A 153 17.82 23.31 23.45
CA SER A 153 17.00 22.72 22.38
C SER A 153 17.82 22.42 21.14
N ALA A 154 18.74 23.32 20.76
CA ALA A 154 19.64 23.13 19.62
C ALA A 154 20.66 22.01 19.89
N VAL A 155 21.13 21.89 21.14
CA VAL A 155 21.99 20.74 21.54
C VAL A 155 21.21 19.43 21.42
N ARG A 156 19.98 19.36 21.92
CA ARG A 156 19.14 18.15 21.79
C ARG A 156 18.87 17.80 20.33
N GLU A 157 18.49 18.79 19.51
CA GLU A 157 18.29 18.62 18.07
C GLU A 157 19.55 18.04 17.38
N ALA A 158 20.73 18.54 17.75
CA ALA A 158 22.00 18.05 17.20
C ALA A 158 22.37 16.63 17.68
N VAL A 159 22.04 16.29 18.93
CA VAL A 159 22.24 14.95 19.49
C VAL A 159 21.28 13.94 18.86
N GLU A 160 19.99 14.27 18.74
CA GLU A 160 19.00 13.42 18.09
C GLU A 160 19.35 13.19 16.61
N SER A 161 19.75 14.25 15.90
CA SER A 161 20.16 14.17 14.51
C SER A 161 21.45 13.37 14.30
N SER A 162 22.28 13.24 15.35
CA SER A 162 23.49 12.41 15.27
C SER A 162 23.18 10.93 15.09
N ALA A 163 21.96 10.47 15.40
CA ALA A 163 21.51 9.10 15.07
C ALA A 163 21.40 8.87 13.55
N GLY A 164 21.22 9.93 12.75
CA GLY A 164 21.22 9.87 11.28
C GLY A 164 22.62 9.79 10.66
N TYR A 165 23.66 9.97 11.47
CA TYR A 165 25.05 9.93 11.01
C TYR A 165 25.55 8.50 10.78
N ALA A 166 25.14 7.55 11.63
CA ALA A 166 25.42 6.12 11.44
C ALA A 166 24.21 5.32 11.95
N PRO A 167 23.26 4.96 11.06
CA PRO A 167 22.12 4.15 11.47
C PRO A 167 22.61 2.81 12.03
N SER A 168 21.97 2.32 13.08
CA SER A 168 22.24 0.99 13.61
C SER A 168 21.91 -0.06 12.54
N SER A 169 22.80 -1.05 12.38
CA SER A 169 22.57 -2.16 11.47
C SER A 169 21.41 -3.02 11.98
N LEU A 170 20.45 -3.33 11.10
CA LEU A 170 19.41 -4.33 11.41
C LEU A 170 20.02 -5.71 11.66
N ASN A 171 21.17 -6.00 11.05
CA ASN A 171 21.88 -7.26 11.22
C ASN A 171 22.85 -7.22 12.41
N ALA A 172 22.78 -6.19 13.26
CA ALA A 172 23.58 -6.15 14.48
C ALA A 172 23.11 -7.27 15.43
N PRO A 173 24.00 -8.15 15.89
CA PRO A 173 23.61 -9.23 16.81
C PRO A 173 23.14 -8.64 18.15
N VAL A 174 22.09 -9.23 18.70
CA VAL A 174 21.51 -8.87 20.00
C VAL A 174 21.71 -10.04 20.96
N GLY A 175 22.22 -9.74 22.16
CA GLY A 175 22.50 -10.74 23.19
C GLY A 175 23.86 -11.42 23.03
N GLY A 176 24.29 -12.14 24.07
CA GLY A 176 25.64 -12.73 24.15
C GLY A 176 25.91 -13.88 23.17
N ASP A 177 24.86 -14.59 22.73
CA ASP A 177 24.98 -15.79 21.90
C ASP A 177 24.78 -15.51 20.40
N GLY A 178 24.49 -14.26 20.01
CA GLY A 178 24.35 -13.85 18.60
C GLY A 178 23.21 -14.53 17.82
N ALA A 179 22.26 -15.15 18.52
CA ALA A 179 21.16 -15.92 17.92
C ALA A 179 20.02 -15.07 17.36
N ALA A 180 19.95 -13.79 17.72
CA ALA A 180 18.95 -12.84 17.24
C ALA A 180 19.64 -11.59 16.69
N GLU A 181 19.12 -11.05 15.60
CA GLU A 181 19.54 -9.78 15.03
C GLU A 181 18.60 -8.65 15.48
N PHE A 182 19.06 -7.41 15.43
CA PHE A 182 18.26 -6.25 15.83
C PHE A 182 16.97 -6.13 15.02
N GLY A 183 17.03 -6.51 13.74
CA GLY A 183 15.88 -6.57 12.85
C GLY A 183 14.80 -7.57 13.29
N ASP A 184 15.18 -8.67 13.94
CA ASP A 184 14.22 -9.69 14.42
C ASP A 184 13.34 -9.19 15.57
N LEU A 185 13.80 -8.13 16.26
CA LEU A 185 13.05 -7.50 17.35
C LEU A 185 12.05 -6.44 16.87
N LEU A 186 12.15 -6.04 15.60
CA LEU A 186 11.25 -5.05 15.03
C LEU A 186 9.95 -5.72 14.60
N GLY A 187 8.90 -5.54 15.42
CA GLY A 187 7.55 -5.92 15.07
C GLY A 187 7.00 -5.10 13.89
N GLY A 188 6.16 -5.72 13.07
CA GLY A 188 5.40 -5.06 12.02
C GLY A 188 3.93 -4.89 12.39
N GLU A 189 3.21 -4.07 11.61
CA GLU A 189 1.76 -4.01 11.67
C GLU A 189 1.17 -5.32 11.11
N ASP A 190 0.36 -6.01 11.90
CA ASP A 190 -0.35 -7.21 11.44
C ASP A 190 -1.74 -6.82 10.91
N SER A 191 -1.79 -6.53 9.60
CA SER A 191 -3.05 -6.24 8.88
C SER A 191 -4.09 -7.37 8.99
N ALA A 192 -3.70 -8.61 9.34
CA ALA A 192 -4.67 -9.67 9.56
C ALA A 192 -5.45 -9.46 10.86
N LEU A 193 -4.89 -8.76 11.85
CA LEU A 193 -5.60 -8.40 13.09
C LEU A 193 -6.72 -7.40 12.82
N GLU A 194 -6.52 -6.44 11.91
CA GLU A 194 -7.56 -5.48 11.51
C GLU A 194 -8.78 -6.16 10.89
N LEU A 195 -8.57 -7.30 10.21
CA LEU A 195 -9.63 -8.07 9.56
C LEU A 195 -10.38 -9.02 10.50
N ILE A 196 -9.99 -9.15 11.78
CA ILE A 196 -10.63 -10.08 12.72
C ILE A 196 -12.08 -9.71 12.96
N ASP A 197 -12.35 -8.43 13.22
CA ASP A 197 -13.71 -7.94 13.52
C ASP A 197 -14.64 -8.17 12.33
N ASP A 198 -14.16 -7.90 11.11
CA ASP A 198 -14.89 -8.18 9.87
C ASP A 198 -15.17 -9.67 9.70
N ARG A 199 -14.19 -10.54 9.95
CA ARG A 199 -14.35 -12.00 9.82
C ARG A 199 -15.35 -12.56 10.81
N VAL A 200 -15.29 -12.13 12.08
CA VAL A 200 -16.23 -12.56 13.13
C VAL A 200 -17.65 -12.10 12.80
N THR A 201 -17.79 -10.85 12.35
CA THR A 201 -19.08 -10.27 11.96
C THR A 201 -19.69 -11.02 10.77
N VAL A 202 -18.92 -11.22 9.68
CA VAL A 202 -19.37 -11.95 8.49
C VAL A 202 -19.75 -13.39 8.84
N ALA A 203 -18.99 -14.08 9.69
CA ALA A 203 -19.30 -15.45 10.09
C ALA A 203 -20.67 -15.55 10.78
N GLY A 204 -20.99 -14.60 11.68
CA GLY A 204 -22.31 -14.51 12.31
C GLY A 204 -23.44 -14.23 11.31
N LEU A 205 -23.21 -13.32 10.35
CA LEU A 205 -24.19 -12.95 9.33
C LEU A 205 -24.46 -14.09 8.33
N LEU A 206 -23.44 -14.87 7.95
CA LEU A 206 -23.58 -16.02 7.06
C LEU A 206 -24.53 -17.10 7.63
N LEU A 207 -24.59 -17.24 8.96
CA LEU A 207 -25.51 -18.16 9.63
C LEU A 207 -26.98 -17.68 9.59
N ARG A 208 -27.21 -16.40 9.35
CA ARG A 208 -28.57 -15.81 9.19
C ARG A 208 -29.13 -15.99 7.79
N LEU A 209 -28.26 -16.22 6.79
CA LEU A 209 -28.69 -16.57 5.44
C LEU A 209 -29.28 -17.99 5.42
N PRO A 210 -30.24 -18.26 4.52
CA PRO A 210 -30.73 -19.62 4.33
C PRO A 210 -29.62 -20.55 3.83
N GLU A 211 -29.81 -21.84 4.07
CA GLU A 211 -28.78 -22.87 3.81
C GLU A 211 -28.31 -22.88 2.36
N ARG A 212 -29.22 -22.68 1.41
CA ARG A 212 -28.92 -22.68 -0.03
C ARG A 212 -27.94 -21.56 -0.39
N GLU A 213 -28.20 -20.34 0.07
CA GLU A 213 -27.36 -19.17 -0.20
C GLU A 213 -26.00 -19.28 0.51
N ARG A 214 -25.98 -19.79 1.75
CA ARG A 214 -24.72 -20.09 2.45
C ARG A 214 -23.88 -21.12 1.71
N ARG A 215 -24.50 -22.21 1.23
CA ARG A 215 -23.82 -23.26 0.43
C ARG A 215 -23.29 -22.68 -0.88
N MET A 216 -24.06 -21.80 -1.54
CA MET A 216 -23.64 -21.12 -2.76
C MET A 216 -22.40 -20.24 -2.54
N LEU A 217 -22.39 -19.43 -1.46
CA LEU A 217 -21.26 -18.61 -1.08
C LEU A 217 -20.02 -19.47 -0.75
N ALA A 218 -20.20 -20.56 0.00
CA ALA A 218 -19.11 -21.48 0.31
C ALA A 218 -18.50 -22.10 -0.96
N MET A 219 -19.33 -22.58 -1.90
CA MET A 219 -18.83 -23.10 -3.17
C MET A 219 -18.10 -22.05 -4.00
N ARG A 220 -18.57 -20.79 -3.99
CA ARG A 220 -17.98 -19.70 -4.77
C ARG A 220 -16.65 -19.18 -4.21
N PHE A 221 -16.58 -18.97 -2.90
CA PHE A 221 -15.48 -18.25 -2.25
C PHE A 221 -14.49 -19.16 -1.52
N TYR A 222 -14.92 -20.35 -1.08
CA TYR A 222 -14.05 -21.36 -0.47
C TYR A 222 -13.72 -22.50 -1.44
N GLY A 223 -14.72 -22.93 -2.22
CA GLY A 223 -14.58 -24.01 -3.20
C GLY A 223 -14.04 -23.59 -4.56
N ASN A 224 -13.84 -22.28 -4.81
CA ASN A 224 -13.40 -21.70 -6.09
C ASN A 224 -14.19 -22.18 -7.33
N ARG A 225 -15.45 -22.58 -7.16
CA ARG A 225 -16.31 -23.05 -8.27
C ARG A 225 -16.85 -21.89 -9.08
N THR A 226 -16.96 -22.09 -10.39
CA THR A 226 -17.63 -21.16 -11.31
C THR A 226 -19.14 -21.14 -11.06
N GLN A 227 -19.81 -20.05 -11.46
CA GLN A 227 -21.27 -19.97 -11.34
C GLN A 227 -22.00 -21.04 -12.16
N ALA A 228 -21.41 -21.51 -13.27
CA ALA A 228 -21.96 -22.59 -14.08
C ALA A 228 -21.87 -23.94 -13.38
N GLU A 229 -20.76 -24.24 -12.70
CA GLU A 229 -20.61 -25.47 -11.91
C GLU A 229 -21.55 -25.46 -10.70
N ILE A 230 -21.69 -24.30 -10.04
CA ILE A 230 -22.64 -24.11 -8.94
C ILE A 230 -24.09 -24.29 -9.42
N ALA A 231 -24.42 -23.78 -10.60
CA ALA A 231 -25.73 -23.92 -11.22
C ALA A 231 -26.09 -25.39 -11.46
N THR A 232 -25.14 -26.17 -11.99
CA THR A 232 -25.28 -27.61 -12.19
C THR A 232 -25.48 -28.36 -10.87
N ASP A 233 -24.70 -28.05 -9.82
CA ASP A 233 -24.81 -28.69 -8.50
C ASP A 233 -26.16 -28.41 -7.82
N LEU A 234 -26.69 -27.19 -8.01
CA LEU A 234 -27.94 -26.75 -7.38
C LEU A 234 -29.19 -26.98 -8.25
N GLY A 235 -29.03 -27.44 -9.49
CA GLY A 235 -30.14 -27.68 -10.41
C GLY A 235 -30.90 -26.42 -10.83
N ILE A 236 -30.21 -25.27 -10.90
CA ILE A 236 -30.80 -23.98 -11.30
C ILE A 236 -29.99 -23.34 -12.43
N SER A 237 -30.51 -22.29 -13.08
CA SER A 237 -29.77 -21.59 -14.13
C SER A 237 -28.58 -20.78 -13.59
N GLN A 238 -27.51 -20.63 -14.39
CA GLN A 238 -26.34 -19.81 -14.03
C GLN A 238 -26.71 -18.34 -13.78
N MET A 239 -27.68 -17.80 -14.52
CA MET A 239 -28.19 -16.46 -14.29
C MET A 239 -28.91 -16.35 -12.94
N HIS A 240 -29.61 -17.39 -12.51
CA HIS A 240 -30.23 -17.45 -11.18
C HIS A 240 -29.17 -17.48 -10.07
N VAL A 241 -28.09 -18.28 -10.22
CA VAL A 241 -26.93 -18.26 -9.31
C VAL A 241 -26.32 -16.87 -9.21
N SER A 242 -26.09 -16.20 -10.35
CA SER A 242 -25.51 -14.85 -10.38
C SER A 242 -26.35 -13.84 -9.59
N ARG A 243 -27.69 -13.88 -9.77
CA ARG A 243 -28.62 -13.02 -9.03
C ARG A 243 -28.63 -13.33 -7.54
N LEU A 244 -28.63 -14.61 -7.14
CA LEU A 244 -28.63 -15.02 -5.73
C LEU A 244 -27.32 -14.63 -5.03
N LEU A 245 -26.17 -14.81 -5.68
CA LEU A 245 -24.87 -14.34 -5.18
C LEU A 245 -24.87 -12.82 -4.98
N SER A 246 -25.30 -12.07 -5.99
CA SER A 246 -25.33 -10.60 -5.93
C SER A 246 -26.20 -10.09 -4.78
N ARG A 247 -27.38 -10.71 -4.60
CA ARG A 247 -28.32 -10.37 -3.52
C ARG A 247 -27.77 -10.72 -2.14
N SER A 248 -27.13 -11.89 -2.01
CA SER A 248 -26.51 -12.34 -0.76
C SER A 248 -25.37 -11.42 -0.35
N LEU A 249 -24.52 -11.01 -1.30
CA LEU A 249 -23.42 -10.08 -1.05
C LEU A 249 -23.91 -8.67 -0.71
N ALA A 250 -24.94 -8.18 -1.40
CA ALA A 250 -25.55 -6.88 -1.09
C ALA A 250 -26.12 -6.86 0.33
N TRP A 251 -26.85 -7.91 0.70
CA TRP A 251 -27.40 -8.05 2.06
C TRP A 251 -26.31 -8.16 3.11
N LEU A 252 -25.26 -8.96 2.89
CA LEU A 252 -24.12 -9.06 3.80
C LEU A 252 -23.45 -7.69 4.00
N ARG A 253 -23.24 -6.95 2.91
CA ARG A 253 -22.64 -5.61 2.98
C ARG A 253 -23.51 -4.63 3.76
N GLU A 254 -24.81 -4.63 3.51
CA GLU A 254 -25.75 -3.78 4.24
C GLU A 254 -25.83 -4.14 5.73
N ALA A 255 -25.80 -5.44 6.05
CA ALA A 255 -25.81 -5.93 7.42
C ALA A 255 -24.49 -5.68 8.18
N MET A 256 -23.36 -5.56 7.47
CA MET A 256 -22.09 -5.16 8.07
C MET A 256 -22.01 -3.65 8.34
N LEU A 257 -22.69 -2.83 7.53
CA LEU A 257 -22.62 -1.37 7.63
C LEU A 257 -23.68 -0.75 8.55
N ASN A 258 -24.66 -1.53 9.01
CA ASN A 258 -25.76 -1.05 9.83
C ASN A 258 -25.93 -1.88 11.10
N ASP A 259 -26.19 -1.22 12.24
CA ASP A 259 -26.45 -1.90 13.53
C ASP A 259 -27.76 -2.71 13.54
N THR A 260 -28.71 -2.35 12.68
CA THR A 260 -29.98 -3.07 12.50
C THR A 260 -29.88 -4.05 11.34
N LEU A 261 -30.03 -5.34 11.63
CA LEU A 261 -30.01 -6.41 10.63
C LEU A 261 -31.15 -6.22 9.60
N PRO A 262 -30.84 -6.06 8.30
CA PRO A 262 -31.86 -6.01 7.26
C PRO A 262 -32.60 -7.35 7.18
N ARG A 263 -33.90 -7.32 6.92
CA ARG A 263 -34.67 -8.56 6.74
C ARG A 263 -34.25 -9.25 5.46
N TRP A 264 -33.92 -10.54 5.54
CA TRP A 264 -33.71 -11.35 4.35
C TRP A 264 -35.07 -11.63 3.68
N GLU A 265 -35.34 -10.98 2.56
CA GLU A 265 -36.61 -11.11 1.82
C GLU A 265 -36.86 -12.53 1.24
N GLY A 266 -35.87 -13.43 1.29
CA GLY A 266 -36.00 -14.82 0.87
C GLY A 266 -36.38 -15.82 1.98
N ALA A 267 -36.72 -15.35 3.19
CA ALA A 267 -36.99 -16.21 4.36
C ALA A 267 -38.47 -16.69 4.50
N GLY A 268 -39.25 -16.63 3.41
CA GLY A 268 -40.60 -17.21 3.36
C GLY A 268 -40.55 -18.69 2.97
N GLY A 269 -41.03 -19.55 3.86
CA GLY A 269 -40.91 -21.01 3.76
C GLY A 269 -41.55 -21.66 2.52
N ASN A 270 -40.96 -22.80 2.16
CA ASN A 270 -41.50 -23.91 1.37
C ASN A 270 -42.93 -23.74 0.81
N SER A 271 -43.10 -22.96 -0.26
CA SER A 271 -44.23 -23.02 -1.19
C SER A 271 -43.85 -22.29 -2.49
N ASP A 272 -44.10 -22.93 -3.63
CA ASP A 272 -43.82 -22.50 -5.00
C ASP A 272 -42.36 -22.74 -5.49
N VAL A 273 -42.08 -24.00 -5.80
CA VAL A 273 -40.85 -24.57 -6.43
C VAL A 273 -40.45 -23.92 -7.76
N ASN A 274 -41.19 -22.95 -8.26
CA ASN A 274 -40.76 -22.10 -9.35
C ASN A 274 -41.67 -20.88 -9.29
N GLY A 275 -41.12 -19.69 -9.12
CA GLY A 275 -41.78 -18.42 -8.75
C GLY A 275 -42.89 -17.91 -9.68
N MET A 276 -43.41 -18.79 -10.55
CA MET A 276 -44.55 -18.63 -11.42
C MET A 276 -45.83 -19.18 -10.75
N ARG A 277 -46.77 -18.28 -10.47
CA ARG A 277 -48.15 -18.57 -10.06
C ARG A 277 -49.08 -18.39 -11.26
N ILE A 278 -49.94 -19.37 -11.50
CA ILE A 278 -50.94 -19.35 -12.57
C ILE A 278 -52.32 -19.46 -11.95
N THR A 279 -53.21 -18.55 -12.30
CA THR A 279 -54.63 -18.63 -11.92
C THR A 279 -55.47 -18.62 -13.18
N VAL A 280 -56.44 -19.54 -13.27
CA VAL A 280 -57.37 -19.63 -14.39
C VAL A 280 -58.76 -19.22 -13.91
N ASP A 281 -59.40 -18.35 -14.66
CA ASP A 281 -60.70 -17.76 -14.34
C ASP A 281 -61.58 -17.84 -15.58
N THR A 282 -62.79 -18.39 -15.46
CA THR A 282 -63.68 -18.66 -16.60
C THR A 282 -64.96 -17.87 -16.43
N ALA A 283 -65.24 -16.97 -17.37
CA ALA A 283 -66.43 -16.13 -17.40
C ALA A 283 -67.12 -16.24 -18.77
N GLY A 284 -68.17 -17.07 -18.84
CA GLY A 284 -68.91 -17.30 -20.09
C GLY A 284 -68.02 -17.94 -21.17
N ALA A 285 -67.93 -17.30 -22.34
CA ALA A 285 -67.10 -17.75 -23.47
C ALA A 285 -65.64 -17.25 -23.40
N VAL A 286 -65.22 -16.68 -22.25
CA VAL A 286 -63.87 -16.11 -22.07
C VAL A 286 -63.15 -16.84 -20.93
N VAL A 287 -61.95 -17.36 -21.20
CA VAL A 287 -61.06 -17.93 -20.18
C VAL A 287 -59.86 -17.03 -20.02
N THR A 288 -59.60 -16.56 -18.79
CA THR A 288 -58.46 -15.71 -18.46
C THR A 288 -57.44 -16.48 -17.65
N VAL A 289 -56.22 -16.61 -18.18
CA VAL A 289 -55.07 -17.22 -17.52
C VAL A 289 -54.14 -16.10 -17.06
N ARG A 290 -54.12 -15.81 -15.77
CA ARG A 290 -53.22 -14.81 -15.19
C ARG A 290 -51.92 -15.46 -14.74
N VAL A 291 -50.81 -14.92 -15.22
CA VAL A 291 -49.47 -15.39 -14.90
C VAL A 291 -48.74 -14.34 -14.09
N ARG A 292 -48.18 -14.74 -12.95
CA ARG A 292 -47.33 -13.90 -12.11
C ARG A 292 -46.03 -14.63 -11.84
N GLY A 293 -44.88 -14.00 -12.12
CA GLY A 293 -43.55 -14.61 -11.98
C GLY A 293 -42.78 -14.73 -13.29
N GLU A 294 -41.51 -15.15 -13.19
CA GLU A 294 -40.64 -15.36 -14.36
C GLU A 294 -41.13 -16.56 -15.19
N VAL A 295 -41.14 -16.40 -16.52
CA VAL A 295 -41.41 -17.49 -17.47
C VAL A 295 -40.10 -17.82 -18.20
N ASP A 296 -39.43 -18.84 -17.71
CA ASP A 296 -38.17 -19.40 -18.18
C ASP A 296 -38.32 -20.86 -18.62
N ARG A 297 -37.21 -21.49 -19.04
CA ARG A 297 -37.13 -22.91 -19.39
C ARG A 297 -37.78 -23.85 -18.36
N ASP A 298 -37.64 -23.56 -17.07
CA ASP A 298 -38.06 -24.46 -15.99
C ASP A 298 -39.55 -24.30 -15.64
N THR A 299 -40.11 -23.12 -15.93
CA THR A 299 -41.52 -22.77 -15.72
C THR A 299 -42.37 -22.93 -16.98
N ALA A 300 -41.76 -22.88 -18.17
CA ALA A 300 -42.43 -22.96 -19.47
C ALA A 300 -43.30 -24.22 -19.62
N GLY A 301 -42.87 -25.36 -19.08
CA GLY A 301 -43.66 -26.59 -19.09
C GLY A 301 -44.99 -26.45 -18.34
N ARG A 302 -45.00 -25.78 -17.18
CA ARG A 302 -46.21 -25.53 -16.39
C ARG A 302 -47.14 -24.56 -17.11
N LEU A 303 -46.60 -23.50 -17.72
CA LEU A 303 -47.37 -22.58 -18.55
C LEU A 303 -48.05 -23.31 -19.70
N ARG A 304 -47.31 -24.16 -20.41
CA ARG A 304 -47.80 -24.94 -21.56
C ARG A 304 -48.98 -25.82 -21.16
N THR A 305 -48.85 -26.57 -20.07
CA THR A 305 -49.91 -27.46 -19.60
C THR A 305 -51.15 -26.66 -19.19
N ALA A 306 -50.99 -25.55 -18.47
CA ALA A 306 -52.12 -24.72 -18.04
C ALA A 306 -52.87 -24.10 -19.23
N LEU A 307 -52.13 -23.53 -20.20
CA LEU A 307 -52.73 -22.91 -21.38
C LEU A 307 -53.41 -23.94 -22.30
N ARG A 308 -52.80 -25.12 -22.50
CA ARG A 308 -53.43 -26.19 -23.29
C ARG A 308 -54.69 -26.71 -22.62
N HIS A 309 -54.66 -26.93 -21.31
CA HIS A 309 -55.83 -27.38 -20.56
C HIS A 309 -56.97 -26.36 -20.66
N ALA A 310 -56.66 -25.07 -20.48
CA ALA A 310 -57.62 -23.98 -20.65
C ALA A 310 -58.24 -24.00 -22.06
N LEU A 311 -57.41 -24.14 -23.11
CA LEU A 311 -57.88 -24.17 -24.48
C LEU A 311 -58.78 -25.39 -24.79
N THR A 312 -58.41 -26.59 -24.29
CA THR A 312 -59.23 -27.81 -24.49
C THR A 312 -60.52 -27.82 -23.69
N SER A 313 -60.61 -27.01 -22.63
CA SER A 313 -61.83 -26.88 -21.82
C SER A 313 -62.84 -25.89 -22.39
N MET A 314 -62.55 -25.27 -23.53
CA MET A 314 -63.41 -24.29 -24.20
C MET A 314 -64.02 -24.89 -25.49
N ASP A 315 -65.33 -24.77 -25.66
CA ASP A 315 -66.04 -25.06 -26.92
C ASP A 315 -66.15 -23.78 -27.77
N GLY A 316 -64.99 -23.28 -28.23
CA GLY A 316 -64.88 -21.99 -28.91
C GLY A 316 -65.00 -20.79 -27.95
N GLY A 317 -64.47 -19.63 -28.36
CA GLY A 317 -64.46 -18.42 -27.53
C GLY A 317 -63.09 -17.73 -27.50
N ARG A 318 -62.83 -16.94 -26.44
CA ARG A 318 -61.64 -16.09 -26.32
C ARG A 318 -60.76 -16.50 -25.14
N LEU A 319 -59.50 -16.86 -25.41
CA LEU A 319 -58.48 -17.14 -24.40
C LEU A 319 -57.63 -15.88 -24.16
N VAL A 320 -57.68 -15.37 -22.93
CA VAL A 320 -56.94 -14.17 -22.51
C VAL A 320 -55.78 -14.60 -21.61
N VAL A 321 -54.55 -14.25 -21.97
CA VAL A 321 -53.37 -14.47 -21.12
C VAL A 321 -52.92 -13.14 -20.54
N ASP A 322 -53.06 -12.97 -19.23
CA ASP A 322 -52.62 -11.77 -18.50
C ASP A 322 -51.17 -11.94 -18.04
N LEU A 323 -50.30 -11.11 -18.61
CA LEU A 323 -48.86 -11.07 -18.41
C LEU A 323 -48.42 -9.87 -17.54
N ALA A 324 -49.35 -9.17 -16.87
CA ALA A 324 -49.06 -7.96 -16.09
C ALA A 324 -48.07 -8.15 -14.95
N GLY A 325 -47.91 -9.36 -14.42
CA GLY A 325 -46.87 -9.66 -13.43
C GLY A 325 -45.83 -10.63 -13.91
N VAL A 326 -45.59 -10.68 -15.22
CA VAL A 326 -44.47 -11.41 -15.81
C VAL A 326 -43.35 -10.42 -16.10
N PRO A 327 -42.29 -10.39 -15.26
CA PRO A 327 -41.18 -9.46 -15.45
C PRO A 327 -40.24 -9.92 -16.57
N LEU A 328 -40.23 -11.21 -16.90
CA LEU A 328 -39.32 -11.80 -17.88
C LEU A 328 -39.94 -13.01 -18.57
N VAL A 329 -39.75 -13.10 -19.89
CA VAL A 329 -40.07 -14.28 -20.71
C VAL A 329 -38.83 -14.64 -21.54
N ASP A 330 -38.33 -15.86 -21.41
CA ASP A 330 -37.21 -16.37 -22.23
C ASP A 330 -37.70 -17.03 -23.52
N ALA A 331 -36.76 -17.54 -24.33
CA ALA A 331 -37.09 -18.20 -25.59
C ALA A 331 -38.03 -19.42 -25.44
N ALA A 332 -37.96 -20.14 -24.32
CA ALA A 332 -38.85 -21.28 -24.05
C ALA A 332 -40.27 -20.79 -23.71
N GLY A 333 -40.39 -19.75 -22.89
CA GLY A 333 -41.67 -19.10 -22.60
C GLY A 333 -42.35 -18.52 -23.84
N VAL A 334 -41.57 -17.86 -24.72
CA VAL A 334 -42.05 -17.36 -26.00
C VAL A 334 -42.55 -18.50 -26.90
N SER A 335 -41.77 -19.58 -27.03
CA SER A 335 -42.17 -20.75 -27.82
C SER A 335 -43.49 -21.34 -27.34
N VAL A 336 -43.72 -21.40 -26.02
CA VAL A 336 -45.01 -21.86 -25.47
C VAL A 336 -46.18 -20.97 -25.91
N LEU A 337 -46.01 -19.66 -25.88
CA LEU A 337 -47.06 -18.72 -26.29
C LEU A 337 -47.35 -18.79 -27.80
N VAL A 338 -46.30 -18.98 -28.62
CA VAL A 338 -46.44 -19.20 -30.07
C VAL A 338 -47.18 -20.52 -30.36
N ASP A 339 -46.80 -21.60 -29.69
CA ASP A 339 -47.44 -22.92 -29.83
C ASP A 339 -48.94 -22.85 -29.48
N VAL A 340 -49.28 -22.13 -28.42
CA VAL A 340 -50.67 -21.95 -27.96
C VAL A 340 -51.45 -21.07 -28.94
N SER A 341 -50.84 -20.03 -29.51
CA SER A 341 -51.47 -19.19 -30.53
C SER A 341 -51.86 -20.00 -31.77
N ALA A 342 -50.95 -20.86 -32.25
CA ALA A 342 -51.23 -21.74 -33.38
C ALA A 342 -52.35 -22.75 -33.06
N ALA A 343 -52.34 -23.31 -31.84
CA ALA A 343 -53.37 -24.24 -31.40
C ALA A 343 -54.75 -23.57 -31.25
N ALA A 344 -54.80 -22.33 -30.77
CA ALA A 344 -56.04 -21.57 -30.65
C ALA A 344 -56.67 -21.29 -32.02
N SER A 345 -55.86 -20.87 -33.00
CA SER A 345 -56.33 -20.66 -34.39
C SER A 345 -56.88 -21.94 -35.02
N ALA A 346 -56.24 -23.09 -34.78
CA ALA A 346 -56.72 -24.39 -35.28
C ALA A 346 -58.04 -24.84 -34.62
N ALA A 347 -58.28 -24.46 -33.36
CA ALA A 347 -59.49 -24.75 -32.61
C ALA A 347 -60.62 -23.72 -32.83
N GLY A 348 -60.40 -22.69 -33.67
CA GLY A 348 -61.36 -21.61 -33.89
C GLY A 348 -61.54 -20.68 -32.67
N ALA A 349 -60.60 -20.68 -31.74
CA ALA A 349 -60.60 -19.81 -30.56
C ALA A 349 -59.67 -18.60 -30.77
N GLU A 350 -60.04 -17.46 -30.19
CA GLU A 350 -59.26 -16.23 -30.28
C GLU A 350 -58.28 -16.09 -29.10
N LEU A 351 -56.98 -15.98 -29.37
CA LEU A 351 -55.97 -15.68 -28.35
C LEU A 351 -55.72 -14.16 -28.23
N ALA A 352 -55.74 -13.66 -27.00
CA ALA A 352 -55.35 -12.29 -26.65
C ALA A 352 -54.32 -12.26 -25.51
N LEU A 353 -53.24 -11.51 -25.68
CA LEU A 353 -52.18 -11.31 -24.67
C LEU A 353 -52.32 -9.92 -24.06
N THR A 354 -52.42 -9.83 -22.74
CA THR A 354 -52.80 -8.59 -22.03
C THR A 354 -51.79 -8.20 -20.96
N GLY A 355 -51.60 -6.90 -20.79
CA GLY A 355 -50.71 -6.34 -19.76
C GLY A 355 -49.20 -6.66 -19.84
N PRO A 356 -48.58 -7.08 -20.97
CA PRO A 356 -47.14 -7.37 -20.94
C PRO A 356 -46.32 -6.12 -20.61
N GLN A 357 -45.29 -6.29 -19.78
CA GLN A 357 -44.33 -5.20 -19.52
C GLN A 357 -43.60 -4.81 -20.82
N PRO A 358 -43.09 -3.57 -20.95
CA PRO A 358 -42.52 -3.06 -22.21
C PRO A 358 -41.41 -3.93 -22.82
N TYR A 359 -40.62 -4.59 -21.98
CA TYR A 359 -39.59 -5.53 -22.43
C TYR A 359 -40.18 -6.82 -23.03
N VAL A 360 -41.13 -7.42 -22.32
CA VAL A 360 -41.83 -8.65 -22.74
C VAL A 360 -42.65 -8.38 -24.02
N ALA A 361 -43.33 -7.23 -24.10
CA ALA A 361 -44.09 -6.83 -25.28
C ALA A 361 -43.21 -6.78 -26.55
N ARG A 362 -42.00 -6.21 -26.46
CA ARG A 362 -41.05 -6.18 -27.60
C ARG A 362 -40.65 -7.57 -28.05
N ILE A 363 -40.36 -8.47 -27.12
CA ILE A 363 -39.98 -9.85 -27.44
C ILE A 363 -41.13 -10.57 -28.15
N LEU A 364 -42.35 -10.44 -27.63
CA LEU A 364 -43.53 -11.08 -28.21
C LEU A 364 -43.86 -10.55 -29.60
N ALA A 365 -43.70 -9.23 -29.83
CA ALA A 365 -43.89 -8.63 -31.15
C ALA A 365 -42.91 -9.20 -32.19
N VAL A 366 -41.62 -9.30 -31.85
CA VAL A 366 -40.60 -9.88 -32.74
C VAL A 366 -40.83 -11.37 -33.01
N SER A 367 -41.52 -12.06 -32.11
CA SER A 367 -41.78 -13.51 -32.19
C SER A 367 -43.06 -13.86 -32.97
N GLY A 368 -43.67 -12.89 -33.67
CA GLY A 368 -44.88 -13.12 -34.48
C GLY A 368 -46.19 -13.12 -33.71
N LEU A 369 -46.20 -12.70 -32.43
CA LEU A 369 -47.41 -12.61 -31.60
C LEU A 369 -48.00 -11.20 -31.56
N GLN A 370 -47.67 -10.35 -32.55
CA GLN A 370 -48.12 -8.97 -32.60
C GLN A 370 -49.65 -8.84 -32.73
N GLU A 371 -50.29 -9.67 -33.56
CA GLU A 371 -51.75 -9.68 -33.70
C GLU A 371 -52.46 -10.06 -32.38
N ALA A 372 -51.87 -10.96 -31.58
CA ALA A 372 -52.42 -11.35 -30.29
C ALA A 372 -52.27 -10.25 -29.21
N LEU A 373 -51.33 -9.31 -29.39
CA LEU A 373 -51.15 -8.13 -28.55
C LEU A 373 -52.13 -7.00 -28.92
N GLU A 374 -52.43 -6.84 -30.21
CA GLU A 374 -53.25 -5.75 -30.75
C GLU A 374 -54.76 -5.98 -30.57
N LYS A 375 -55.21 -7.24 -30.46
CA LYS A 375 -56.62 -7.62 -30.21
C LYS A 375 -57.21 -7.13 -28.87
N ASN A 376 -56.42 -6.42 -28.07
CA ASN A 376 -56.85 -5.83 -26.80
C ASN A 376 -57.16 -4.32 -26.92
N ALA A 377 -57.04 -3.72 -28.11
CA ALA A 377 -57.27 -2.28 -28.33
C ALA A 377 -58.68 -1.94 -28.89
N GLN A 378 -59.62 -2.90 -28.88
CA GLN A 378 -61.00 -2.69 -29.34
C GLN A 378 -62.04 -3.27 -28.38
#